data_AF-A0A0S3QVV4-F1
#
_entry.id   AF-A0A0S3QVV4-F1
#
_cell.length_a   1.000
_cell.length_b   1.000
_cell.length_c   1.000
_cell.angle_alpha   90.00
_cell.angle_beta   90.00
_cell.angle_gamma   90.00
#
_symmetry.space_group_name_H-M   'P 1'
#
loop_
_entity.id
_entity.type
_entity.pdbx_description
1 polymer ?
#
loop_
_entity_poly.entity_id
_entity_poly.type
_entity_poly.pdbx_seq_one_letter_code
_entity_poly.pdbx_strand_id
1 'polypeptide(L)'
;MKRVLALILFLFLAFAFNLHAAVSQNQLKELAELIYNAFPPVEGYVVGVKDGLAVIDLGVRNRVYPGMVLTVSRKGLPFTNPVTGEIIGYTEKVIGYLQILEAFPSASIGSLYPLSGNKVKPGDIVRITRARINLFILPVVDNTGEGFNILAFSDKLRKYLEKTGRFTILGEERVIQEVSAYKGKFEEATLLKVFNQLYRDKLEAFFALQGTIVKDNGKYFFIGDVYCLNIGKKVRSFKVYLGESGWKPSFEEEIVYASAPVEGKGYSVSVGDINGDGVKEIVYVIDNVVHVVSYNRDKRRFWEVANFRIPLTFKVFNVDLVDVDKDGDDEIILLGSDFKDYYVATLIYKRKGKDFDKVAKIDDYFVKVFKGQGQNLVLAQYIFKEDPLSIPPYLATFKGYDLDKREKVEGLKGDFLVGSSAFDANGDGKLDILVNEEGRVVLKTLSGEVITDLPGEFGNTGLAFFYKEPQVKSFYEGEGFLEISKEDYTRFKELTLTVPGRIAVDTSGKYPLVAVFRNKPFVWGAYFDPFKSGTVKIYRWNKGYFEDTGWVRMLPEGVRDVALGDVNGDGVSDVVLLTVKGIRSRKEGLKFNTRLVIYKGLSE
;
A
#
# COMPACT_ATOMS: atom_id res chain seq x y z
N MET A 1 49.32 19.07 -2.93
CA MET A 1 48.40 19.60 -3.95
C MET A 1 47.43 18.55 -4.52
N LYS A 2 47.89 17.42 -5.09
CA LYS A 2 46.98 16.41 -5.70
C LYS A 2 45.92 15.82 -4.75
N ARG A 3 46.24 15.62 -3.46
CA ARG A 3 45.29 15.11 -2.44
C ARG A 3 44.23 16.13 -2.02
N VAL A 4 44.56 17.43 -2.06
CA VAL A 4 43.63 18.52 -1.73
C VAL A 4 42.64 18.75 -2.89
N LEU A 5 43.13 18.63 -4.14
CA LEU A 5 42.28 18.72 -5.33
C LEU A 5 41.26 17.57 -5.41
N ALA A 6 41.65 16.35 -5.03
CA ALA A 6 40.75 15.20 -4.97
C ALA A 6 39.67 15.35 -3.88
N LEU A 7 40.01 15.92 -2.72
CA LEU A 7 39.06 16.18 -1.64
C LEU A 7 38.03 17.26 -2.03
N ILE A 8 38.47 18.32 -2.72
CA ILE A 8 37.58 19.38 -3.22
C ILE A 8 36.67 18.85 -4.33
N LEU A 9 37.17 18.01 -5.23
CA LEU A 9 36.37 17.36 -6.28
C LEU A 9 35.33 16.40 -5.69
N PHE A 10 35.67 15.67 -4.62
CA PHE A 10 34.76 14.76 -3.91
C PHE A 10 33.70 15.53 -3.11
N LEU A 11 34.07 16.65 -2.47
CA LEU A 11 33.13 17.58 -1.83
C LEU A 11 32.19 18.22 -2.85
N PHE A 12 32.67 18.59 -4.05
CA PHE A 12 31.82 19.13 -5.12
C PHE A 12 30.88 18.08 -5.71
N LEU A 13 31.32 16.82 -5.89
CA LEU A 13 30.45 15.72 -6.33
C LEU A 13 29.41 15.34 -5.27
N ALA A 14 29.77 15.34 -3.98
CA ALA A 14 28.84 15.10 -2.87
C ALA A 14 27.83 16.24 -2.68
N PHE A 15 28.23 17.49 -2.98
CA PHE A 15 27.31 18.64 -2.98
C PHE A 15 26.37 18.62 -4.21
N ALA A 16 26.86 18.19 -5.38
CA ALA A 16 26.05 18.06 -6.60
C ALA A 16 25.01 16.93 -6.51
N PHE A 17 25.32 15.83 -5.81
CA PHE A 17 24.35 14.75 -5.55
C PHE A 17 23.29 15.14 -4.52
N ASN A 18 23.64 15.90 -3.47
CA ASN A 18 22.66 16.44 -2.52
C ASN A 18 21.76 17.53 -3.14
N LEU A 19 22.29 18.32 -4.09
CA LEU A 19 21.48 19.29 -4.83
C LEU A 19 20.41 18.61 -5.71
N HIS A 20 20.70 17.46 -6.34
CA HIS A 20 19.72 16.77 -7.19
C HIS A 20 18.56 16.13 -6.42
N ALA A 21 18.82 15.57 -5.23
CA ALA A 21 17.77 14.97 -4.39
C ALA A 21 16.85 16.03 -3.73
N ALA A 22 17.41 17.17 -3.30
CA ALA A 22 16.63 18.28 -2.76
C ALA A 22 15.73 18.96 -3.81
N VAL A 23 16.07 18.85 -5.09
CA VAL A 23 15.34 19.50 -6.19
C VAL A 23 14.03 18.78 -6.56
N SER A 24 13.88 17.46 -6.33
CA SER A 24 12.68 16.70 -6.75
C SER A 24 11.46 16.87 -5.81
N GLN A 25 11.67 16.88 -4.49
CA GLN A 25 10.58 17.00 -3.50
C GLN A 25 10.07 18.43 -3.35
N ASN A 26 10.95 19.42 -3.57
CA ASN A 26 10.60 20.84 -3.45
C ASN A 26 9.57 21.27 -4.50
N GLN A 27 9.55 20.68 -5.69
CA GLN A 27 8.68 21.09 -6.80
C GLN A 27 7.19 20.79 -6.55
N LEU A 28 6.87 19.63 -5.96
CA LEU A 28 5.48 19.27 -5.66
C LEU A 28 4.95 20.01 -4.42
N LYS A 29 5.85 20.26 -3.45
CA LYS A 29 5.57 21.15 -2.33
C LYS A 29 5.33 22.57 -2.82
N GLU A 30 6.13 23.06 -3.77
CA GLU A 30 5.94 24.36 -4.42
C GLU A 30 4.59 24.42 -5.16
N LEU A 31 4.21 23.38 -5.90
CA LEU A 31 2.88 23.31 -6.52
C LEU A 31 1.76 23.41 -5.46
N ALA A 32 1.86 22.67 -4.36
CA ALA A 32 0.88 22.74 -3.28
C ALA A 32 0.82 24.14 -2.63
N GLU A 33 1.97 24.78 -2.42
CA GLU A 33 2.07 26.16 -1.92
C GLU A 33 1.48 27.18 -2.90
N LEU A 34 1.71 27.02 -4.20
CA LEU A 34 1.12 27.88 -5.23
C LEU A 34 -0.41 27.76 -5.24
N ILE A 35 -0.93 26.53 -5.09
CA ILE A 35 -2.36 26.28 -4.96
C ILE A 35 -2.89 26.89 -3.66
N TYR A 36 -2.22 26.71 -2.53
CA TYR A 36 -2.57 27.34 -1.25
C TYR A 36 -2.70 28.87 -1.38
N ASN A 37 -1.70 29.50 -2.00
CA ASN A 37 -1.64 30.94 -2.23
C ASN A 37 -2.70 31.45 -3.22
N ALA A 38 -3.39 30.56 -3.94
CA ALA A 38 -4.54 30.92 -4.76
C ALA A 38 -5.81 31.18 -3.94
N PHE A 39 -5.85 30.79 -2.67
CA PHE A 39 -7.05 30.93 -1.83
C PHE A 39 -6.81 31.74 -0.55
N PRO A 40 -6.36 33.01 -0.66
CA PRO A 40 -6.13 33.85 0.50
C PRO A 40 -7.45 34.11 1.24
N PRO A 41 -7.49 34.01 2.57
CA PRO A 41 -8.67 34.42 3.32
C PRO A 41 -8.82 35.94 3.23
N VAL A 42 -9.96 36.39 2.71
CA VAL A 42 -10.28 37.81 2.53
C VAL A 42 -11.76 38.04 2.81
N GLU A 43 -12.09 39.22 3.30
CA GLU A 43 -13.47 39.67 3.54
C GLU A 43 -13.53 41.15 3.24
N GLY A 44 -14.58 41.56 2.53
CA GLY A 44 -14.86 42.94 2.17
C GLY A 44 -16.31 43.10 1.74
N TYR A 45 -16.62 44.19 1.06
CA TYR A 45 -17.98 44.59 0.73
C TYR A 45 -18.12 44.98 -0.74
N VAL A 46 -19.31 44.72 -1.27
CA VAL A 46 -19.77 45.29 -2.54
C VAL A 46 -19.98 46.79 -2.35
N VAL A 47 -19.31 47.63 -3.14
CA VAL A 47 -19.46 49.09 -3.11
C VAL A 47 -20.35 49.61 -4.23
N GLY A 48 -20.48 48.87 -5.32
CA GLY A 48 -21.34 49.23 -6.45
C GLY A 48 -21.73 48.03 -7.29
N VAL A 49 -22.92 48.08 -7.89
CA VAL A 49 -23.42 47.05 -8.82
C VAL A 49 -24.00 47.73 -10.05
N LYS A 50 -23.55 47.34 -11.24
CA LYS A 50 -24.05 47.85 -12.51
C LYS A 50 -23.88 46.81 -13.61
N ASP A 51 -24.93 46.56 -14.39
CA ASP A 51 -24.91 45.72 -15.60
C ASP A 51 -24.30 44.32 -15.39
N GLY A 52 -24.61 43.67 -14.26
CA GLY A 52 -24.08 42.35 -13.90
C GLY A 52 -22.64 42.35 -13.39
N LEU A 53 -22.02 43.53 -13.26
CA LEU A 53 -20.72 43.73 -12.63
C LEU A 53 -20.89 44.26 -11.20
N ALA A 54 -19.96 43.88 -10.33
CA ALA A 54 -19.81 44.47 -9.01
C ALA A 54 -18.42 45.07 -8.83
N VAL A 55 -18.37 46.21 -8.15
CA VAL A 55 -17.15 46.80 -7.60
C VAL A 55 -17.08 46.42 -6.13
N ILE A 56 -15.92 45.99 -5.66
CA ILE A 56 -15.65 45.65 -4.26
C ILE A 56 -14.50 46.48 -3.70
N ASP A 57 -14.46 46.65 -2.38
CA ASP A 57 -13.42 47.38 -1.63
C ASP A 57 -12.14 46.56 -1.37
N LEU A 58 -11.97 45.45 -2.09
CA LEU A 58 -10.78 44.62 -2.03
C LEU A 58 -9.96 44.76 -3.30
N GLY A 59 -8.65 44.96 -3.16
CA GLY A 59 -7.72 45.07 -4.27
C GLY A 59 -6.51 44.16 -4.16
N VAL A 60 -5.49 44.44 -4.99
CA VAL A 60 -4.20 43.73 -4.97
C VAL A 60 -3.54 43.78 -3.60
N ARG A 61 -3.69 44.89 -2.84
CA ARG A 61 -3.17 45.00 -1.46
C ARG A 61 -3.80 43.99 -0.50
N ASN A 62 -5.01 43.52 -0.81
CA ASN A 62 -5.71 42.48 -0.06
C ASN A 62 -5.43 41.07 -0.63
N ARG A 63 -4.51 40.92 -1.58
CA ARG A 63 -4.18 39.68 -2.33
C ARG A 63 -5.29 39.22 -3.28
N VAL A 64 -6.17 40.11 -3.72
CA VAL A 64 -7.15 39.83 -4.79
C VAL A 64 -6.47 39.84 -6.15
N TYR A 65 -6.83 38.90 -7.03
CA TYR A 65 -6.26 38.75 -8.36
C TYR A 65 -7.31 38.40 -9.42
N PRO A 66 -7.09 38.71 -10.72
CA PRO A 66 -8.00 38.35 -11.81
C PRO A 66 -8.26 36.85 -11.92
N GLY A 67 -9.52 36.46 -12.08
CA GLY A 67 -9.98 35.06 -12.09
C GLY A 67 -10.42 34.53 -10.73
N MET A 68 -10.02 35.17 -9.62
CA MET A 68 -10.44 34.80 -8.27
C MET A 68 -11.97 34.80 -8.15
N VAL A 69 -12.51 33.81 -7.43
CA VAL A 69 -13.96 33.71 -7.17
C VAL A 69 -14.23 33.91 -5.69
N LEU A 70 -15.09 34.88 -5.38
CA LEU A 70 -15.53 35.21 -4.02
C LEU A 70 -16.98 34.77 -3.82
N THR A 71 -17.31 34.30 -2.62
CA THR A 71 -18.70 34.07 -2.21
C THR A 71 -19.32 35.41 -1.84
N VAL A 72 -20.51 35.69 -2.36
CA VAL A 72 -21.31 36.87 -2.02
C VAL A 72 -22.39 36.45 -1.01
N SER A 73 -22.40 37.09 0.15
CA SER A 73 -23.32 36.78 1.25
C SER A 73 -24.03 38.04 1.75
N ARG A 74 -25.26 37.87 2.22
CA ARG A 74 -26.02 38.91 2.91
C ARG A 74 -26.08 38.63 4.40
N LYS A 75 -25.70 39.62 5.20
CA LYS A 75 -25.86 39.63 6.65
C LYS A 75 -27.36 39.61 6.99
N GLY A 76 -27.77 38.61 7.76
CA GLY A 76 -29.13 38.34 8.21
C GLY A 76 -29.36 38.77 9.65
N LEU A 77 -30.28 38.10 10.34
CA LEU A 77 -30.64 38.40 11.73
C LEU A 77 -29.48 38.13 12.70
N PRO A 78 -29.34 38.92 13.78
CA PRO A 78 -28.42 38.60 14.86
C PRO A 78 -28.87 37.28 15.53
N PHE A 79 -27.93 36.41 15.86
CA PHE A 79 -28.19 35.25 16.72
C PHE A 79 -27.52 35.48 18.07
N THR A 80 -28.31 35.31 19.13
CA THR A 80 -27.94 35.62 20.50
C THR A 80 -27.69 34.35 21.30
N ASN A 81 -26.89 34.45 22.36
CA ASN A 81 -26.75 33.39 23.33
C ASN A 81 -28.11 33.18 24.02
N PRO A 82 -28.67 31.95 23.98
CA PRO A 82 -29.99 31.70 24.56
C PRO A 82 -30.03 31.88 26.08
N VAL A 83 -28.86 31.91 26.75
CA VAL A 83 -28.72 32.07 28.20
C VAL A 83 -28.37 33.50 28.60
N THR A 84 -27.44 34.16 27.88
CA THR A 84 -26.95 35.51 28.27
C THR A 84 -27.63 36.66 27.51
N GLY A 85 -28.35 36.37 26.42
CA GLY A 85 -28.96 37.40 25.56
C GLY A 85 -27.95 38.20 24.72
N GLU A 86 -26.64 37.98 24.90
CA GLU A 86 -25.60 38.66 24.14
C GLU A 86 -25.60 38.22 22.68
N ILE A 87 -25.34 39.17 21.77
CA ILE A 87 -25.23 38.89 20.34
C ILE A 87 -23.93 38.12 20.09
N ILE A 88 -24.04 36.83 19.71
CA ILE A 88 -22.89 35.99 19.35
C ILE A 88 -22.44 36.28 17.91
N GLY A 89 -23.37 36.65 17.04
CA GLY A 89 -23.06 37.03 15.67
C GLY A 89 -24.30 37.30 14.83
N TYR A 90 -24.14 37.25 13.51
CA TYR A 90 -25.24 37.39 12.57
C TYR A 90 -25.29 36.16 11.66
N THR A 91 -26.51 35.76 11.29
CA THR A 91 -26.69 34.76 10.25
C THR A 91 -26.18 35.31 8.92
N GLU A 92 -25.64 34.46 8.06
CA GLU A 92 -25.22 34.85 6.72
C GLU A 92 -25.88 33.95 5.70
N LYS A 93 -26.51 34.56 4.69
CA LYS A 93 -27.09 33.84 3.57
C LYS A 93 -26.22 34.04 2.33
N VAL A 94 -25.72 32.95 1.74
CA VAL A 94 -25.05 33.01 0.43
C VAL A 94 -26.08 33.38 -0.64
N ILE A 95 -25.80 34.44 -1.40
CA ILE A 95 -26.71 34.99 -2.43
C ILE A 95 -26.12 34.93 -3.84
N GLY A 96 -24.84 34.59 -3.99
CA GLY A 96 -24.19 34.45 -5.28
C GLY A 96 -22.68 34.30 -5.18
N TYR A 97 -22.03 34.41 -6.32
CA TYR A 97 -20.57 34.41 -6.47
C TYR A 97 -20.13 35.60 -7.31
N LEU A 98 -18.88 36.04 -7.14
CA LEU A 98 -18.27 37.11 -7.89
C LEU A 98 -16.93 36.63 -8.44
N GLN A 99 -16.77 36.61 -9.77
CA GLN A 99 -15.48 36.34 -10.40
C GLN A 99 -14.78 37.65 -10.72
N ILE A 100 -13.58 37.87 -10.19
CA ILE A 100 -12.79 39.07 -10.44
C ILE A 100 -12.34 39.09 -11.90
N LEU A 101 -12.60 40.18 -12.60
CA LEU A 101 -12.13 40.46 -13.95
C LEU A 101 -10.85 41.29 -13.91
N GLU A 102 -10.82 42.31 -13.04
CA GLU A 102 -9.70 43.24 -12.90
C GLU A 102 -9.53 43.66 -11.44
N ALA A 103 -8.27 43.79 -10.99
CA ALA A 103 -7.92 44.16 -9.63
C ALA A 103 -7.01 45.40 -9.62
N PHE A 104 -7.46 46.43 -8.91
CA PHE A 104 -6.73 47.68 -8.65
C PHE A 104 -6.09 47.63 -7.25
N PRO A 105 -5.28 48.64 -6.83
CA PRO A 105 -4.60 48.59 -5.54
C PRO A 105 -5.53 48.36 -4.32
N SER A 106 -6.73 48.96 -4.31
CA SER A 106 -7.67 48.90 -3.18
C SER A 106 -9.13 48.64 -3.59
N ALA A 107 -9.37 48.26 -4.84
CA ALA A 107 -10.70 47.92 -5.33
C ALA A 107 -10.57 46.89 -6.46
N SER A 108 -11.63 46.14 -6.74
CA SER A 108 -11.65 45.19 -7.86
C SER A 108 -13.02 45.20 -8.52
N ILE A 109 -13.06 44.86 -9.80
CA ILE A 109 -14.28 44.72 -10.59
C ILE A 109 -14.45 43.25 -10.94
N GLY A 110 -15.66 42.71 -10.78
CA GLY A 110 -15.95 41.32 -11.10
C GLY A 110 -17.33 41.10 -11.71
N SER A 111 -17.48 39.96 -12.39
CA SER A 111 -18.75 39.47 -12.94
C SER A 111 -19.54 38.73 -11.88
N LEU A 112 -20.81 39.09 -11.71
CA LEU A 112 -21.71 38.47 -10.74
C LEU A 112 -22.37 37.21 -11.29
N TYR A 113 -22.51 36.21 -10.41
CA TYR A 113 -23.26 34.98 -10.60
C TYR A 113 -24.26 34.81 -9.44
N PRO A 114 -25.42 35.49 -9.47
CA PRO A 114 -26.42 35.40 -8.42
C PRO A 114 -27.06 34.01 -8.36
N LEU A 115 -27.34 33.51 -7.16
CA LEU A 115 -28.20 32.34 -6.98
C LEU A 115 -29.64 32.73 -7.26
N SER A 116 -30.41 31.84 -7.90
CA SER A 116 -31.78 32.10 -8.39
C SER A 116 -32.62 32.93 -7.42
N GLY A 117 -33.18 34.04 -7.92
CA GLY A 117 -34.05 34.94 -7.18
C GLY A 117 -33.34 35.98 -6.29
N ASN A 118 -32.01 35.95 -6.15
CA ASN A 118 -31.29 36.95 -5.36
C ASN A 118 -30.75 38.09 -6.23
N LYS A 119 -30.76 39.31 -5.69
CA LYS A 119 -30.09 40.49 -6.25
C LYS A 119 -28.98 40.95 -5.29
N VAL A 120 -27.77 41.08 -5.80
CA VAL A 120 -26.62 41.65 -5.09
C VAL A 120 -26.75 43.18 -5.05
N LYS A 121 -26.41 43.79 -3.93
CA LYS A 121 -26.48 45.24 -3.71
C LYS A 121 -25.26 45.75 -2.92
N PRO A 122 -25.00 47.06 -2.92
CA PRO A 122 -23.98 47.64 -2.05
C PRO A 122 -24.17 47.28 -0.58
N GLY A 123 -23.08 46.96 0.11
CA GLY A 123 -23.06 46.49 1.49
C GLY A 123 -23.19 44.97 1.66
N ASP A 124 -23.43 44.19 0.60
CA ASP A 124 -23.30 42.74 0.66
C ASP A 124 -21.83 42.34 0.86
N ILE A 125 -21.60 41.25 1.59
CA ILE A 125 -20.27 40.77 1.97
C ILE A 125 -19.71 39.93 0.84
N VAL A 126 -18.45 40.15 0.48
CA VAL A 126 -17.66 39.27 -0.40
C VAL A 126 -16.53 38.63 0.38
N ARG A 127 -16.35 37.32 0.25
CA ARG A 127 -15.28 36.64 0.99
C ARG A 127 -14.72 35.39 0.34
N ILE A 128 -13.50 35.06 0.74
CA ILE A 128 -12.95 33.70 0.77
C ILE A 128 -12.87 33.29 2.23
N THR A 129 -13.58 32.21 2.58
CA THR A 129 -13.69 31.72 3.96
C THR A 129 -12.34 31.41 4.60
N ARG A 130 -12.21 31.62 5.92
CA ARG A 130 -11.06 31.12 6.70
C ARG A 130 -11.12 29.61 6.97
N ALA A 131 -12.31 29.01 6.91
CA ALA A 131 -12.50 27.56 7.08
C ALA A 131 -11.92 26.78 5.91
N ARG A 132 -11.68 25.47 6.09
CA ARG A 132 -11.10 24.61 5.03
C ARG A 132 -11.90 24.66 3.73
N ILE A 133 -11.19 24.61 2.61
CA ILE A 133 -11.76 24.59 1.27
C ILE A 133 -11.87 23.14 0.80
N ASN A 134 -13.08 22.76 0.40
CA ASN A 134 -13.32 21.49 -0.25
C ASN A 134 -12.81 21.54 -1.70
N LEU A 135 -11.83 20.68 -2.02
CA LEU A 135 -11.16 20.63 -3.33
C LEU A 135 -11.19 19.20 -3.88
N PHE A 136 -11.65 19.04 -5.12
CA PHE A 136 -11.45 17.81 -5.88
C PHE A 136 -10.10 17.84 -6.61
N ILE A 137 -9.39 16.72 -6.61
CA ILE A 137 -8.22 16.50 -7.48
C ILE A 137 -8.66 15.50 -8.55
N LEU A 138 -8.75 15.95 -9.79
CA LEU A 138 -9.01 15.06 -10.92
C LEU A 138 -7.72 14.30 -11.27
N PRO A 139 -7.83 13.08 -11.84
CA PRO A 139 -6.65 12.33 -12.25
C PRO A 139 -5.78 13.14 -13.22
N VAL A 140 -4.48 13.18 -12.95
CA VAL A 140 -3.53 13.91 -13.79
C VAL A 140 -3.30 13.14 -15.10
N VAL A 141 -3.19 13.85 -16.23
CA VAL A 141 -2.88 13.21 -17.53
C VAL A 141 -1.37 13.16 -17.75
N ASP A 142 -0.85 12.01 -18.18
CA ASP A 142 0.52 11.91 -18.69
C ASP A 142 0.55 12.11 -20.22
N ASN A 143 1.01 13.28 -20.65
CA ASN A 143 1.25 13.59 -22.07
C ASN A 143 2.73 13.51 -22.46
N THR A 144 3.57 12.89 -21.64
CA THR A 144 5.00 12.71 -21.95
C THR A 144 5.25 11.51 -22.87
N GLY A 145 4.36 10.50 -22.83
CA GLY A 145 4.54 9.23 -23.53
C GLY A 145 5.49 8.26 -22.83
N GLU A 146 5.94 8.56 -21.60
CA GLU A 146 6.98 7.82 -20.88
C GLU A 146 6.45 6.95 -19.73
N GLY A 147 5.15 6.99 -19.44
CA GLY A 147 4.52 6.11 -18.46
C GLY A 147 4.71 6.60 -17.01
N PHE A 148 4.48 7.88 -16.77
CA PHE A 148 4.53 8.48 -15.43
C PHE A 148 3.57 7.79 -14.46
N ASN A 149 4.02 7.61 -13.21
CA ASN A 149 3.16 7.12 -12.15
C ASN A 149 2.24 8.25 -11.64
N ILE A 150 1.17 8.51 -12.40
CA ILE A 150 0.17 9.54 -12.16
C ILE A 150 -0.53 9.40 -10.82
N LEU A 151 -0.78 8.17 -10.38
CA LEU A 151 -1.48 7.91 -9.13
C LEU A 151 -0.61 8.33 -7.94
N ALA A 152 0.67 7.94 -7.97
CA ALA A 152 1.67 8.40 -7.01
C ALA A 152 1.78 9.93 -6.92
N PHE A 153 1.78 10.60 -8.08
CA PHE A 153 1.82 12.07 -8.18
C PHE A 153 0.63 12.70 -7.47
N SER A 154 -0.56 12.15 -7.74
CA SER A 154 -1.83 12.67 -7.22
C SER A 154 -1.92 12.47 -5.70
N ASP A 155 -1.50 11.30 -5.19
CA ASP A 155 -1.47 10.99 -3.76
C ASP A 155 -0.49 11.87 -2.99
N LYS A 156 0.71 12.12 -3.53
CA LYS A 156 1.70 12.97 -2.87
C LYS A 156 1.29 14.45 -2.89
N LEU A 157 0.71 14.94 -3.99
CA LEU A 157 0.15 16.29 -4.07
C LEU A 157 -0.98 16.48 -3.05
N ARG A 158 -1.89 15.49 -2.93
CA ARG A 158 -2.94 15.47 -1.90
C ARG A 158 -2.34 15.66 -0.50
N LYS A 159 -1.37 14.82 -0.12
CA LYS A 159 -0.72 14.90 1.20
C LYS A 159 -0.13 16.28 1.47
N TYR A 160 0.51 16.92 0.48
CA TYR A 160 1.04 18.27 0.66
C TYR A 160 -0.06 19.32 0.80
N LEU A 161 -1.14 19.24 0.02
CA LEU A 161 -2.28 20.16 0.14
C LEU A 161 -2.98 20.01 1.50
N GLU A 162 -3.18 18.79 1.99
CA GLU A 162 -3.75 18.54 3.32
C GLU A 162 -2.86 19.10 4.44
N LYS A 163 -1.53 18.95 4.31
CA LYS A 163 -0.56 19.52 5.27
C LYS A 163 -0.58 21.04 5.36
N THR A 164 -1.08 21.75 4.35
CA THR A 164 -1.29 23.21 4.46
C THR A 164 -2.39 23.59 5.45
N GLY A 165 -3.22 22.63 5.87
CA GLY A 165 -4.38 22.85 6.74
C GLY A 165 -5.53 23.63 6.08
N ARG A 166 -5.37 24.07 4.82
CA ARG A 166 -6.32 24.91 4.08
C ARG A 166 -7.38 24.12 3.34
N PHE A 167 -7.09 22.87 2.99
CA PHE A 167 -7.93 22.07 2.09
C PHE A 167 -8.47 20.82 2.77
N THR A 168 -9.70 20.46 2.40
CA THR A 168 -10.28 19.13 2.60
C THR A 168 -10.40 18.51 1.22
N ILE A 169 -9.66 17.43 0.95
CA ILE A 169 -9.68 16.79 -0.36
C ILE A 169 -10.80 15.76 -0.39
N LEU A 170 -11.81 15.96 -1.26
CA LEU A 170 -13.01 15.11 -1.30
C LEU A 170 -12.90 13.93 -2.28
N GLY A 171 -13.43 12.78 -1.87
CA GLY A 171 -14.00 11.70 -2.69
C GLY A 171 -13.06 10.90 -3.62
N GLU A 172 -12.27 9.97 -3.06
CA GLU A 172 -11.54 8.95 -3.86
C GLU A 172 -12.48 7.97 -4.54
N GLU A 173 -13.47 7.43 -3.84
CA GLU A 173 -14.25 6.30 -4.38
C GLU A 173 -15.12 6.67 -5.58
N ARG A 174 -15.76 7.85 -5.59
CA ARG A 174 -16.63 8.26 -6.72
C ARG A 174 -15.83 8.66 -7.96
N VAL A 175 -14.76 9.46 -7.79
CA VAL A 175 -13.89 9.83 -8.91
C VAL A 175 -13.24 8.58 -9.47
N ILE A 176 -12.76 7.66 -8.62
CA ILE A 176 -12.20 6.37 -9.07
C ILE A 176 -13.28 5.46 -9.68
N GLN A 177 -14.50 5.39 -9.16
CA GLN A 177 -15.60 4.58 -9.73
C GLN A 177 -16.00 5.06 -11.13
N GLU A 178 -16.21 6.36 -11.32
CA GLU A 178 -16.53 6.96 -12.63
C GLU A 178 -15.38 6.76 -13.63
N VAL A 179 -14.14 6.84 -13.15
CA VAL A 179 -12.92 6.57 -13.92
C VAL A 179 -12.76 5.08 -14.24
N SER A 180 -13.11 4.19 -13.32
CA SER A 180 -13.00 2.73 -13.47
C SER A 180 -14.08 2.13 -14.36
N ALA A 181 -15.23 2.80 -14.48
CA ALA A 181 -16.29 2.45 -15.43
C ALA A 181 -15.85 2.70 -16.89
N TYR A 182 -14.79 3.47 -17.11
CA TYR A 182 -14.28 3.79 -18.44
C TYR A 182 -13.30 2.73 -18.96
N LYS A 183 -13.69 1.97 -19.98
CA LYS A 183 -12.90 0.86 -20.58
C LYS A 183 -11.89 1.29 -21.67
N GLY A 184 -11.47 2.56 -21.72
CA GLY A 184 -10.60 3.12 -22.78
C GLY A 184 -9.30 3.77 -22.27
N LYS A 185 -8.46 4.28 -23.19
CA LYS A 185 -7.31 5.13 -22.84
C LYS A 185 -7.81 6.39 -22.12
N PHE A 186 -7.08 6.83 -21.11
CA PHE A 186 -7.47 7.98 -20.29
C PHE A 186 -7.24 9.29 -21.05
N GLU A 187 -8.22 9.69 -21.86
CA GLU A 187 -8.15 10.86 -22.74
C GLU A 187 -8.85 12.09 -22.13
N GLU A 188 -8.49 13.27 -22.62
CA GLU A 188 -9.00 14.58 -22.17
C GLU A 188 -10.54 14.66 -22.19
N ALA A 189 -11.18 13.99 -23.15
CA ALA A 189 -12.63 13.93 -23.28
C ALA A 189 -13.33 13.22 -22.10
N THR A 190 -12.65 12.29 -21.41
CA THR A 190 -13.18 11.55 -20.26
C THR A 190 -13.12 12.42 -19.00
N LEU A 191 -12.04 13.16 -18.81
CA LEU A 191 -11.92 14.13 -17.72
C LEU A 191 -12.96 15.23 -17.82
N LEU A 192 -13.24 15.70 -19.03
CA LEU A 192 -14.27 16.70 -19.27
C LEU A 192 -15.67 16.17 -18.88
N LYS A 193 -15.96 14.88 -19.09
CA LYS A 193 -17.22 14.26 -18.66
C LYS A 193 -17.32 14.17 -17.14
N VAL A 194 -16.27 13.67 -16.48
CA VAL A 194 -16.21 13.57 -15.00
C VAL A 194 -16.36 14.96 -14.37
N PHE A 195 -15.63 15.95 -14.90
CA PHE A 195 -15.73 17.35 -14.47
C PHE A 195 -17.16 17.90 -14.65
N ASN A 196 -17.78 17.67 -15.81
CA ASN A 196 -19.15 18.11 -16.08
C ASN A 196 -20.19 17.42 -15.19
N GLN A 197 -19.95 16.18 -14.76
CA GLN A 197 -20.83 15.47 -13.84
C GLN A 197 -20.70 16.02 -12.41
N LEU A 198 -19.47 16.20 -11.92
CA LEU A 198 -19.20 16.86 -10.64
C LEU A 198 -19.80 18.27 -10.57
N TYR A 199 -19.78 18.99 -11.69
CA TYR A 199 -20.43 20.29 -11.84
C TYR A 199 -21.96 20.23 -11.70
N ARG A 200 -22.62 19.20 -12.25
CA ARG A 200 -24.10 19.08 -12.22
C ARG A 200 -24.65 18.71 -10.86
N ASP A 201 -23.94 17.89 -10.10
CA ASP A 201 -24.44 17.31 -8.86
C ASP A 201 -24.42 18.29 -7.66
N LYS A 202 -23.96 19.54 -7.86
CA LYS A 202 -23.90 20.62 -6.85
C LYS A 202 -23.37 20.11 -5.49
N LEU A 203 -22.31 19.31 -5.54
CA LEU A 203 -21.68 18.72 -4.37
C LEU A 203 -21.16 19.80 -3.42
N GLU A 204 -20.94 19.43 -2.16
CA GLU A 204 -20.39 20.30 -1.10
C GLU A 204 -18.96 20.85 -1.40
N ALA A 205 -18.37 20.54 -2.57
CA ALA A 205 -17.08 21.05 -3.01
C ALA A 205 -17.20 22.31 -3.87
N PHE A 206 -16.37 23.31 -3.57
CA PHE A 206 -16.35 24.58 -4.30
C PHE A 206 -15.40 24.56 -5.50
N PHE A 207 -14.37 23.70 -5.50
CA PHE A 207 -13.30 23.73 -6.50
C PHE A 207 -12.85 22.35 -6.98
N ALA A 208 -12.32 22.31 -8.21
CA ALA A 208 -11.63 21.15 -8.77
C ALA A 208 -10.30 21.55 -9.43
N LEU A 209 -9.27 20.73 -9.23
CA LEU A 209 -7.97 20.83 -9.88
C LEU A 209 -7.88 19.78 -11.00
N GLN A 210 -7.61 20.24 -12.22
CA GLN A 210 -7.27 19.39 -13.36
C GLN A 210 -5.81 19.61 -13.73
N GLY A 211 -5.08 18.54 -14.04
CA GLY A 211 -3.65 18.63 -14.33
C GLY A 211 -3.20 17.73 -15.46
N THR A 212 -2.13 18.15 -16.15
CA THR A 212 -1.42 17.39 -17.18
C THR A 212 0.07 17.53 -16.97
N ILE A 213 0.82 16.44 -17.15
CA ILE A 213 2.28 16.45 -17.18
C ILE A 213 2.72 16.45 -18.65
N VAL A 214 3.58 17.39 -19.01
CA VAL A 214 4.13 17.53 -20.35
C VAL A 214 5.65 17.52 -20.31
N LYS A 215 6.26 17.03 -21.39
CA LYS A 215 7.70 17.12 -21.64
C LYS A 215 7.96 18.11 -22.76
N ASP A 216 8.79 19.11 -22.49
CA ASP A 216 9.19 20.15 -23.44
C ASP A 216 10.70 20.34 -23.37
N ASN A 217 11.41 20.10 -24.47
CA ASN A 217 12.88 20.21 -24.57
C ASN A 217 13.64 19.50 -23.44
N GLY A 218 13.23 18.27 -23.09
CA GLY A 218 13.86 17.48 -22.03
C GLY A 218 13.50 17.91 -20.60
N LYS A 219 12.65 18.93 -20.44
CA LYS A 219 12.15 19.41 -19.15
C LYS A 219 10.71 19.02 -18.95
N TYR A 220 10.36 18.68 -17.73
CA TYR A 220 9.01 18.23 -17.40
C TYR A 220 8.27 19.34 -16.66
N PHE A 221 6.98 19.48 -16.96
CA PHE A 221 6.13 20.48 -16.35
C PHE A 221 4.79 19.89 -15.97
N PHE A 222 4.30 20.25 -14.79
CA PHE A 222 2.89 20.15 -14.46
C PHE A 222 2.20 21.40 -14.99
N ILE A 223 1.17 21.22 -15.82
CA ILE A 223 0.26 22.26 -16.26
C ILE A 223 -1.12 21.93 -15.69
N GLY A 224 -1.66 22.80 -14.86
CA GLY A 224 -2.96 22.55 -14.23
C GLY A 224 -3.82 23.79 -14.10
N ASP A 225 -5.12 23.55 -14.01
CA ASP A 225 -6.16 24.56 -13.90
C ASP A 225 -7.05 24.25 -12.69
N VAL A 226 -7.37 25.28 -11.92
CA VAL A 226 -8.38 25.23 -10.87
C VAL A 226 -9.66 25.85 -11.36
N TYR A 227 -10.78 25.17 -11.16
CA TYR A 227 -12.12 25.60 -11.54
C TYR A 227 -13.01 25.77 -10.31
N CYS A 228 -13.88 26.79 -10.33
CA CYS A 228 -14.97 26.91 -9.37
C CYS A 228 -16.18 26.15 -9.90
N LEU A 229 -16.59 25.11 -9.19
CA LEU A 229 -17.70 24.23 -9.60
C LEU A 229 -19.06 24.91 -9.49
N ASN A 230 -19.19 25.99 -8.72
CA ASN A 230 -20.48 26.66 -8.51
C ASN A 230 -20.85 27.56 -9.69
N ILE A 231 -19.87 27.99 -10.49
CA ILE A 231 -20.06 28.88 -11.65
C ILE A 231 -19.46 28.33 -12.96
N GLY A 232 -18.71 27.22 -12.90
CA GLY A 232 -18.13 26.57 -14.06
C GLY A 232 -17.01 27.39 -14.71
N LYS A 233 -16.33 28.23 -13.94
CA LYS A 233 -15.27 29.13 -14.43
C LYS A 233 -13.91 28.76 -13.89
N LYS A 234 -12.90 28.91 -14.73
CA LYS A 234 -11.50 28.78 -14.35
C LYS A 234 -11.11 29.92 -13.41
N VAL A 235 -10.45 29.57 -12.31
CA VAL A 235 -9.98 30.49 -11.27
C VAL A 235 -8.53 30.86 -11.50
N ARG A 236 -7.68 29.84 -11.74
CA ARG A 236 -6.23 30.03 -11.87
C ARG A 236 -5.59 28.87 -12.64
N SER A 237 -4.50 29.20 -13.34
CA SER A 237 -3.65 28.23 -14.03
C SER A 237 -2.28 28.17 -13.35
N PHE A 238 -1.65 27.00 -13.38
CA PHE A 238 -0.35 26.71 -12.81
C PHE A 238 0.52 26.04 -13.87
N LYS A 239 1.76 26.51 -14.01
CA LYS A 239 2.82 25.82 -14.76
C LYS A 239 4.00 25.68 -13.82
N VAL A 240 4.27 24.46 -13.38
CA VAL A 240 5.33 24.16 -12.40
C VAL A 240 6.35 23.25 -13.04
N TYR A 241 7.62 23.61 -12.91
CA TYR A 241 8.73 22.80 -13.38
C TYR A 241 8.93 21.59 -12.46
N LEU A 242 9.00 20.40 -13.05
CA LEU A 242 9.12 19.13 -12.35
C LEU A 242 10.52 18.51 -12.49
N GLY A 243 11.52 19.25 -13.00
CA GLY A 243 12.87 18.74 -13.18
C GLY A 243 13.19 18.27 -14.61
N GLU A 244 14.46 17.95 -14.84
CA GLU A 244 14.97 17.41 -16.12
C GLU A 244 14.75 15.90 -16.25
N SER A 245 14.55 15.19 -15.14
CA SER A 245 14.16 13.77 -15.10
C SER A 245 12.67 13.56 -14.84
N GLY A 246 11.92 14.66 -14.74
CA GLY A 246 10.54 14.65 -14.27
C GLY A 246 10.42 14.50 -12.77
N TRP A 247 9.17 14.58 -12.31
CA TRP A 247 8.84 14.28 -10.92
C TRP A 247 8.85 12.77 -10.75
N LYS A 248 9.74 12.30 -9.88
CA LYS A 248 9.76 10.91 -9.44
C LYS A 248 9.16 10.86 -8.04
N PRO A 249 8.17 9.99 -7.78
CA PRO A 249 7.72 9.79 -6.42
C PRO A 249 8.90 9.32 -5.58
N SER A 250 8.93 9.73 -4.31
CA SER A 250 9.91 9.26 -3.33
C SER A 250 9.86 7.73 -3.12
N PHE A 251 9.00 6.99 -3.81
CA PHE A 251 9.09 5.54 -3.89
C PHE A 251 10.47 5.07 -4.35
N GLU A 252 11.19 5.79 -5.21
CA GLU A 252 12.59 5.45 -5.54
C GLU A 252 13.59 5.89 -4.44
N GLU A 253 13.26 6.89 -3.62
CA GLU A 253 14.09 7.35 -2.48
C GLU A 253 13.88 6.50 -1.21
N GLU A 254 12.74 5.80 -1.12
CA GLU A 254 12.41 4.83 -0.08
C GLU A 254 12.84 3.41 -0.47
N ILE A 255 13.13 3.12 -1.74
CA ILE A 255 13.72 1.84 -2.11
C ILE A 255 15.18 1.85 -1.68
N VAL A 256 15.50 1.07 -0.65
CA VAL A 256 16.88 0.85 -0.21
C VAL A 256 17.62 0.00 -1.24
N TYR A 257 16.90 -0.94 -1.86
CA TYR A 257 17.45 -1.85 -2.85
C TYR A 257 16.38 -2.47 -3.74
N ALA A 258 16.69 -2.64 -5.01
CA ALA A 258 15.90 -3.47 -5.91
C ALA A 258 16.86 -4.30 -6.76
N SER A 259 16.66 -5.62 -6.77
CA SER A 259 17.44 -6.50 -7.64
C SER A 259 17.10 -6.25 -9.11
N ALA A 260 18.03 -6.62 -9.98
CA ALA A 260 17.68 -6.88 -11.37
C ALA A 260 16.61 -7.99 -11.42
N PRO A 261 15.70 -7.97 -12.43
CA PRO A 261 14.79 -9.07 -12.66
C PRO A 261 15.56 -10.36 -12.94
N VAL A 262 15.26 -11.41 -12.19
CA VAL A 262 15.78 -12.76 -12.38
C VAL A 262 14.70 -13.59 -13.07
N GLU A 263 15.04 -14.26 -14.17
CA GLU A 263 14.12 -15.21 -14.82
C GLU A 263 13.87 -16.40 -13.88
N GLY A 264 12.61 -16.74 -13.68
CA GLY A 264 12.17 -17.78 -12.74
C GLY A 264 10.99 -17.32 -11.88
N LYS A 265 10.26 -18.29 -11.32
CA LYS A 265 9.10 -18.02 -10.46
C LYS A 265 9.56 -17.91 -9.00
N GLY A 266 9.36 -16.75 -8.39
CA GLY A 266 9.58 -16.54 -6.96
C GLY A 266 8.49 -17.21 -6.11
N TYR A 267 8.84 -17.72 -4.93
CA TYR A 267 7.92 -18.44 -4.03
C TYR A 267 7.73 -17.79 -2.66
N SER A 268 8.81 -17.45 -1.95
CA SER A 268 8.73 -16.88 -0.59
C SER A 268 10.00 -16.11 -0.23
N VAL A 269 9.90 -15.18 0.73
CA VAL A 269 10.99 -14.37 1.28
C VAL A 269 10.90 -14.25 2.80
N SER A 270 12.05 -14.23 3.48
CA SER A 270 12.16 -14.06 4.93
C SER A 270 13.39 -13.24 5.32
N VAL A 271 13.39 -12.74 6.56
CA VAL A 271 14.46 -11.94 7.15
C VAL A 271 14.84 -12.53 8.52
N GLY A 272 16.13 -12.74 8.76
CA GLY A 272 16.65 -13.41 9.97
C GLY A 272 18.17 -13.35 10.05
N ASP A 273 18.72 -13.63 11.22
CA ASP A 273 20.17 -13.57 11.48
C ASP A 273 20.78 -14.95 11.28
N ILE A 274 21.30 -15.23 10.08
CA ILE A 274 21.74 -16.59 9.68
C ILE A 274 23.18 -16.87 10.10
N ASN A 275 23.90 -15.84 10.53
CA ASN A 275 25.33 -15.90 10.80
C ASN A 275 25.73 -15.45 12.22
N GLY A 276 24.74 -15.05 13.02
CA GLY A 276 24.89 -14.66 14.42
C GLY A 276 25.59 -13.31 14.61
N ASP A 277 25.70 -12.47 13.58
CA ASP A 277 26.41 -11.19 13.65
C ASP A 277 25.52 -10.01 14.07
N GLY A 278 24.22 -10.25 14.25
CA GLY A 278 23.22 -9.25 14.63
C GLY A 278 22.69 -8.40 13.48
N VAL A 279 23.19 -8.57 12.26
CA VAL A 279 22.64 -7.98 11.03
C VAL A 279 21.81 -9.03 10.31
N LYS A 280 20.54 -8.71 10.03
CA LYS A 280 19.65 -9.70 9.43
C LYS A 280 19.95 -9.89 7.94
N GLU A 281 20.08 -11.13 7.53
CA GLU A 281 20.07 -11.57 6.14
C GLU A 281 18.64 -11.71 5.59
N ILE A 282 18.56 -11.68 4.26
CA ILE A 282 17.34 -11.94 3.49
C ILE A 282 17.49 -13.28 2.77
N VAL A 283 16.51 -14.16 2.94
CA VAL A 283 16.43 -15.41 2.18
C VAL A 283 15.20 -15.40 1.30
N TYR A 284 15.37 -15.69 0.01
CA TYR A 284 14.25 -15.85 -0.92
C TYR A 284 14.47 -17.02 -1.87
N VAL A 285 13.37 -17.54 -2.41
CA VAL A 285 13.38 -18.71 -3.30
C VAL A 285 12.86 -18.36 -4.69
N ILE A 286 13.65 -18.68 -5.71
CA ILE A 286 13.25 -18.62 -7.13
C ILE A 286 13.43 -20.02 -7.71
N ASP A 287 12.35 -20.57 -8.28
CA ASP A 287 12.32 -21.96 -8.76
C ASP A 287 12.77 -22.93 -7.66
N ASN A 288 13.94 -23.58 -7.83
CA ASN A 288 14.54 -24.48 -6.85
C ASN A 288 15.87 -23.94 -6.29
N VAL A 289 16.11 -22.63 -6.39
CA VAL A 289 17.30 -21.96 -5.87
C VAL A 289 16.92 -21.12 -4.67
N VAL A 290 17.60 -21.35 -3.55
CA VAL A 290 17.53 -20.52 -2.35
C VAL A 290 18.66 -19.51 -2.43
N HIS A 291 18.32 -18.23 -2.34
CA HIS A 291 19.26 -17.11 -2.37
C HIS A 291 19.37 -16.50 -0.99
N VAL A 292 20.59 -16.22 -0.54
CA VAL A 292 20.88 -15.56 0.73
C VAL A 292 21.59 -14.24 0.43
N VAL A 293 20.99 -13.13 0.86
CA VAL A 293 21.46 -11.77 0.60
C VAL A 293 21.73 -11.06 1.92
N SER A 294 22.87 -10.39 2.01
CA SER A 294 23.26 -9.59 3.18
C SER A 294 23.60 -8.16 2.77
N TYR A 295 23.49 -7.23 3.72
CA TYR A 295 23.85 -5.83 3.52
C TYR A 295 25.30 -5.56 3.91
N ASN A 296 26.09 -5.03 2.98
CA ASN A 296 27.39 -4.48 3.33
C ASN A 296 27.28 -3.01 3.71
N ARG A 297 27.61 -2.74 4.98
CA ARG A 297 27.70 -1.39 5.55
C ARG A 297 28.79 -0.52 4.90
N ASP A 298 30.02 -1.02 4.72
CA ASP A 298 31.13 -0.30 4.08
C ASP A 298 30.83 0.16 2.64
N LYS A 299 30.25 -0.73 1.83
CA LYS A 299 29.92 -0.50 0.42
C LYS A 299 28.49 0.03 0.24
N ARG A 300 27.71 0.10 1.32
CA ARG A 300 26.31 0.52 1.36
C ARG A 300 25.45 -0.14 0.29
N ARG A 301 25.57 -1.46 0.16
CA ARG A 301 24.86 -2.23 -0.88
C ARG A 301 24.55 -3.64 -0.40
N PHE A 302 23.47 -4.19 -0.91
CA PHE A 302 23.17 -5.62 -0.78
C PHE A 302 23.98 -6.44 -1.78
N TRP A 303 24.31 -7.66 -1.41
CA TRP A 303 24.88 -8.65 -2.30
C TRP A 303 24.41 -10.05 -1.88
N GLU A 304 24.53 -11.00 -2.79
CA GLU A 304 24.33 -12.42 -2.48
C GLU A 304 25.56 -12.98 -1.76
N VAL A 305 25.37 -13.52 -0.55
CA VAL A 305 26.43 -14.16 0.25
C VAL A 305 26.52 -15.65 -0.02
N ALA A 306 25.40 -16.27 -0.40
CA ALA A 306 25.31 -17.68 -0.75
C ALA A 306 24.07 -17.94 -1.61
N ASN A 307 24.13 -19.01 -2.39
CA ASN A 307 22.95 -19.62 -2.98
C ASN A 307 23.15 -21.14 -3.01
N PHE A 308 22.05 -21.89 -2.94
CA PHE A 308 22.09 -23.35 -3.08
C PHE A 308 20.80 -23.86 -3.70
N ARG A 309 20.85 -25.09 -4.22
CA ARG A 309 19.69 -25.73 -4.85
C ARG A 309 19.02 -26.70 -3.90
N ILE A 310 17.70 -26.65 -3.90
CA ILE A 310 16.83 -27.67 -3.30
C ILE A 310 16.39 -28.67 -4.39
N PRO A 311 15.83 -29.83 -4.02
CA PRO A 311 15.34 -30.80 -5.00
C PRO A 311 14.40 -30.14 -6.00
N LEU A 312 14.61 -30.38 -7.30
CA LEU A 312 13.82 -29.75 -8.38
C LEU A 312 12.32 -30.03 -8.26
N THR A 313 11.96 -31.14 -7.64
CA THR A 313 10.58 -31.56 -7.42
C THR A 313 9.93 -30.91 -6.20
N PHE A 314 10.70 -30.27 -5.32
CA PHE A 314 10.17 -29.66 -4.10
C PHE A 314 9.72 -28.22 -4.38
N LYS A 315 8.41 -28.01 -4.34
CA LYS A 315 7.75 -26.72 -4.51
C LYS A 315 7.61 -26.03 -3.16
N VAL A 316 8.32 -24.92 -2.99
CA VAL A 316 8.27 -24.13 -1.76
C VAL A 316 6.98 -23.32 -1.69
N PHE A 317 6.36 -23.30 -0.51
CA PHE A 317 5.25 -22.42 -0.18
C PHE A 317 5.67 -21.31 0.78
N ASN A 318 6.62 -21.59 1.67
CA ASN A 318 7.05 -20.65 2.70
C ASN A 318 8.49 -20.92 3.14
N VAL A 319 9.22 -19.85 3.45
CA VAL A 319 10.56 -19.89 4.06
C VAL A 319 10.56 -19.14 5.38
N ASP A 320 10.89 -19.81 6.48
CA ASP A 320 11.09 -19.18 7.79
C ASP A 320 12.57 -19.25 8.21
N LEU A 321 12.99 -18.33 9.07
CA LEU A 321 14.36 -18.23 9.60
C LEU A 321 14.32 -18.21 11.12
N VAL A 322 14.77 -19.30 11.74
CA VAL A 322 14.74 -19.46 13.19
C VAL A 322 15.89 -20.33 13.65
N ASP A 323 16.57 -19.90 14.71
CA ASP A 323 17.50 -20.70 15.50
C ASP A 323 16.76 -21.87 16.19
N VAL A 324 16.85 -23.07 15.58
CA VAL A 324 16.17 -24.28 16.02
C VAL A 324 17.00 -25.02 17.07
N ASP A 325 18.32 -25.10 16.86
CA ASP A 325 19.22 -25.85 17.75
C ASP A 325 19.87 -25.00 18.86
N LYS A 326 19.57 -23.69 18.89
CA LYS A 326 19.94 -22.72 19.91
C LYS A 326 21.43 -22.40 19.93
N ASP A 327 22.07 -22.40 18.78
CA ASP A 327 23.49 -22.05 18.64
C ASP A 327 23.75 -20.58 18.33
N GLY A 328 22.69 -19.79 18.11
CA GLY A 328 22.73 -18.36 17.81
C GLY A 328 22.61 -18.01 16.33
N ASP A 329 22.70 -18.99 15.42
CA ASP A 329 22.50 -18.82 13.99
C ASP A 329 21.08 -19.27 13.59
N ASP A 330 20.33 -18.47 12.83
CA ASP A 330 19.03 -18.90 12.32
C ASP A 330 19.19 -20.00 11.23
N GLU A 331 18.48 -21.12 11.38
CA GLU A 331 18.31 -22.10 10.31
C GLU A 331 17.26 -21.67 9.28
N ILE A 332 17.43 -22.17 8.04
CA ILE A 332 16.46 -22.00 6.96
C ILE A 332 15.45 -23.14 6.98
N ILE A 333 14.18 -22.81 7.25
CA ILE A 333 13.06 -23.75 7.30
C ILE A 333 12.19 -23.55 6.05
N LEU A 334 12.09 -24.59 5.21
CA LEU A 334 11.30 -24.56 3.97
C LEU A 334 10.07 -25.46 4.10
N LEU A 335 8.88 -24.87 3.99
CA LEU A 335 7.61 -25.60 3.93
C LEU A 335 7.22 -25.75 2.46
N GLY A 336 6.90 -26.96 2.02
CA GLY A 336 6.57 -27.20 0.62
C GLY A 336 5.97 -28.57 0.33
N SER A 337 5.69 -28.83 -0.94
CA SER A 337 5.24 -30.14 -1.44
C SER A 337 6.22 -30.72 -2.45
N ASP A 338 6.23 -32.05 -2.58
CA ASP A 338 6.90 -32.72 -3.71
C ASP A 338 6.06 -32.59 -5.01
N PHE A 339 6.63 -32.85 -6.19
CA PHE A 339 6.06 -32.57 -7.51
C PHE A 339 4.76 -33.34 -7.82
N LYS A 340 4.47 -34.40 -7.06
CA LYS A 340 3.17 -35.09 -7.12
C LYS A 340 2.07 -34.34 -6.35
N ASP A 341 2.39 -33.22 -5.70
CA ASP A 341 1.54 -32.33 -4.90
C ASP A 341 0.79 -32.96 -3.72
N TYR A 342 0.87 -34.29 -3.52
CA TYR A 342 0.20 -35.01 -2.44
C TYR A 342 1.03 -35.22 -1.17
N TYR A 343 2.32 -34.86 -1.19
CA TYR A 343 3.23 -35.07 -0.07
C TYR A 343 3.83 -33.74 0.33
N VAL A 344 3.50 -33.30 1.53
CA VAL A 344 4.10 -32.10 2.12
C VAL A 344 5.30 -32.50 2.95
N ALA A 345 6.27 -31.60 3.08
CA ALA A 345 7.35 -31.75 4.03
C ALA A 345 7.86 -30.39 4.50
N THR A 346 8.56 -30.42 5.62
CA THR A 346 9.42 -29.34 6.07
C THR A 346 10.88 -29.75 5.90
N LEU A 347 11.68 -28.93 5.21
CA LEU A 347 13.13 -29.11 5.08
C LEU A 347 13.84 -28.09 5.96
N ILE A 348 14.87 -28.51 6.69
CA ILE A 348 15.70 -27.61 7.51
C ILE A 348 17.13 -27.64 7.00
N TYR A 349 17.68 -26.46 6.72
CA TYR A 349 19.06 -26.26 6.28
C TYR A 349 19.82 -25.42 7.29
N LYS A 350 21.03 -25.88 7.63
CA LYS A 350 21.96 -25.17 8.50
C LYS A 350 23.16 -24.69 7.71
N ARG A 351 23.65 -23.49 8.05
CA ARG A 351 24.87 -22.93 7.45
C ARG A 351 26.10 -23.75 7.86
N LYS A 352 27.00 -23.95 6.91
CA LYS A 352 28.31 -24.60 7.12
C LYS A 352 29.38 -23.86 6.33
N GLY A 353 30.06 -22.93 7.01
CA GLY A 353 30.99 -22.02 6.35
C GLY A 353 30.26 -21.11 5.36
N LYS A 354 30.47 -21.31 4.06
CA LYS A 354 29.79 -20.55 2.98
C LYS A 354 28.64 -21.33 2.32
N ASP A 355 28.48 -22.61 2.66
CA ASP A 355 27.46 -23.50 2.10
C ASP A 355 26.34 -23.76 3.12
N PHE A 356 25.32 -24.52 2.69
CA PHE A 356 24.19 -24.92 3.52
C PHE A 356 23.96 -26.43 3.39
N ASP A 357 23.96 -27.13 4.52
CA ASP A 357 23.69 -28.57 4.58
C ASP A 357 22.23 -28.78 5.03
N LYS A 358 21.53 -29.71 4.36
CA LYS A 358 20.20 -30.15 4.81
C LYS A 358 20.37 -31.02 6.05
N VAL A 359 19.94 -30.52 7.20
CA VAL A 359 20.07 -31.21 8.50
C VAL A 359 18.84 -32.04 8.86
N ALA A 360 17.67 -31.69 8.31
CA ALA A 360 16.45 -32.46 8.55
C ALA A 360 15.43 -32.41 7.40
N LYS A 361 14.57 -33.42 7.38
CA LYS A 361 13.34 -33.50 6.59
C LYS A 361 12.25 -34.08 7.48
N ILE A 362 11.16 -33.36 7.63
CA ILE A 362 9.99 -33.76 8.40
C ILE A 362 8.87 -34.01 7.41
N ASP A 363 8.54 -35.28 7.20
CA ASP A 363 7.48 -35.69 6.26
C ASP A 363 6.08 -35.45 6.84
N ASP A 364 5.12 -35.14 5.97
CA ASP A 364 3.69 -34.95 6.25
C ASP A 364 3.31 -33.76 7.16
N TYR A 365 4.29 -33.00 7.63
CA TYR A 365 4.08 -31.83 8.48
C TYR A 365 4.60 -30.53 7.86
N PHE A 366 3.78 -29.50 7.97
CA PHE A 366 4.24 -28.11 7.95
C PHE A 366 4.57 -27.67 9.37
N VAL A 367 5.81 -27.27 9.59
CA VAL A 367 6.28 -26.80 10.91
C VAL A 367 6.49 -25.30 10.85
N LYS A 368 5.73 -24.58 11.66
CA LYS A 368 5.89 -23.14 11.87
C LYS A 368 6.49 -22.90 13.23
N VAL A 369 7.47 -22.01 13.28
CA VAL A 369 8.10 -21.59 14.54
C VAL A 369 7.92 -20.09 14.68
N PHE A 370 7.26 -19.68 15.76
CA PHE A 370 7.00 -18.28 16.07
C PHE A 370 7.89 -17.84 17.23
N LYS A 371 8.69 -16.79 17.02
CA LYS A 371 9.58 -16.22 18.03
C LYS A 371 8.74 -15.52 19.11
N GLY A 372 8.92 -15.90 20.38
CA GLY A 372 8.22 -15.33 21.54
C GLY A 372 9.18 -14.74 22.56
N GLN A 373 8.65 -14.04 23.58
CA GLN A 373 9.47 -13.51 24.67
C GLN A 373 9.97 -14.65 25.56
N GLY A 374 11.14 -15.20 25.24
CA GLY A 374 11.85 -16.23 26.01
C GLY A 374 11.71 -17.66 25.48
N GLN A 375 10.57 -18.04 24.90
CA GLN A 375 10.40 -19.35 24.27
C GLN A 375 9.66 -19.26 22.93
N ASN A 376 10.15 -20.00 21.94
CA ASN A 376 9.49 -20.15 20.65
C ASN A 376 8.24 -21.03 20.77
N LEU A 377 7.17 -20.64 20.09
CA LEU A 377 6.01 -21.49 19.87
C LEU A 377 6.23 -22.31 18.59
N VAL A 378 6.22 -23.63 18.69
CA VAL A 378 6.33 -24.53 17.53
C VAL A 378 4.98 -25.19 17.29
N LEU A 379 4.42 -24.98 16.10
CA LEU A 379 3.20 -25.65 15.66
C LEU A 379 3.53 -26.59 14.49
N ALA A 380 3.18 -27.87 14.65
CA ALA A 380 3.29 -28.88 13.62
C ALA A 380 1.91 -29.20 13.05
N GLN A 381 1.63 -28.73 11.84
CA GLN A 381 0.37 -28.96 11.14
C GLN A 381 0.51 -30.16 10.19
N TYR A 382 -0.25 -31.21 10.47
CA TYR A 382 -0.35 -32.35 9.59
C TYR A 382 -1.28 -32.02 8.41
N ILE A 383 -0.83 -32.25 7.18
CA ILE A 383 -1.65 -32.03 5.99
C ILE A 383 -2.10 -33.38 5.45
N PHE A 384 -3.34 -33.75 5.77
CA PHE A 384 -3.91 -34.99 5.29
C PHE A 384 -4.24 -34.89 3.79
N LYS A 385 -3.87 -35.93 3.04
CA LYS A 385 -3.98 -35.95 1.57
C LYS A 385 -5.43 -35.97 1.10
N GLU A 386 -6.35 -36.49 1.90
CA GLU A 386 -7.75 -36.62 1.52
C GLU A 386 -8.64 -35.47 1.99
N ASP A 387 -8.31 -34.90 3.15
CA ASP A 387 -9.04 -33.80 3.78
C ASP A 387 -8.05 -32.86 4.49
N PRO A 388 -7.44 -31.92 3.75
CA PRO A 388 -6.47 -30.99 4.31
C PRO A 388 -7.08 -30.21 5.47
N LEU A 389 -6.31 -30.03 6.55
CA LEU A 389 -6.72 -29.27 7.75
C LEU A 389 -7.80 -29.93 8.63
N SER A 390 -8.22 -31.16 8.32
CA SER A 390 -9.13 -31.97 9.17
C SER A 390 -8.58 -32.28 10.56
N ILE A 391 -7.26 -32.35 10.67
CA ILE A 391 -6.54 -32.56 11.92
C ILE A 391 -6.01 -31.21 12.42
N PRO A 392 -6.35 -30.81 13.66
CA PRO A 392 -5.78 -29.61 14.27
C PRO A 392 -4.25 -29.67 14.34
N PRO A 393 -3.55 -28.53 14.28
CA PRO A 393 -2.11 -28.52 14.48
C PRO A 393 -1.75 -28.99 15.90
N TYR A 394 -0.55 -29.55 16.03
CA TYR A 394 0.01 -29.96 17.31
C TYR A 394 0.94 -28.88 17.84
N LEU A 395 0.86 -28.60 19.13
CA LEU A 395 1.94 -27.95 19.86
C LEU A 395 3.13 -28.92 19.88
N ALA A 396 4.32 -28.45 19.53
CA ALA A 396 5.51 -29.28 19.46
C ALA A 396 6.72 -28.61 20.11
N THR A 397 7.78 -29.39 20.26
CA THR A 397 9.13 -28.92 20.58
C THR A 397 10.15 -29.66 19.75
N PHE A 398 11.29 -29.01 19.49
CA PHE A 398 12.42 -29.67 18.84
C PHE A 398 13.28 -30.43 19.86
N LYS A 399 13.66 -31.66 19.51
CA LYS A 399 14.69 -32.44 20.20
C LYS A 399 15.80 -32.73 19.20
N GLY A 400 16.81 -31.86 19.17
CA GLY A 400 17.66 -31.74 17.97
C GLY A 400 16.80 -31.20 16.83
N TYR A 401 16.81 -31.85 15.67
CA TYR A 401 15.91 -31.48 14.55
C TYR A 401 14.67 -32.38 14.42
N ASP A 402 14.45 -33.30 15.37
CA ASP A 402 13.25 -34.13 15.43
C ASP A 402 12.13 -33.41 16.19
N LEU A 403 10.87 -33.65 15.78
CA LEU A 403 9.70 -33.11 16.46
C LEU A 403 9.21 -34.02 17.58
N ASP A 404 9.10 -33.45 18.77
CA ASP A 404 8.34 -34.01 19.88
C ASP A 404 6.98 -33.31 19.97
N LYS A 405 5.93 -34.00 19.51
CA LYS A 405 4.55 -33.48 19.48
C LYS A 405 3.89 -33.69 20.84
N ARG A 406 3.20 -32.66 21.31
CA ARG A 406 2.50 -32.65 22.60
C ARG A 406 1.00 -32.75 22.38
N GLU A 407 0.29 -31.65 22.57
CA GLU A 407 -1.17 -31.58 22.51
C GLU A 407 -1.68 -31.01 21.18
N LYS A 408 -2.93 -31.32 20.85
CA LYS A 408 -3.63 -30.70 19.72
C LYS A 408 -4.12 -29.32 20.12
N VAL A 409 -3.99 -28.38 19.20
CA VAL A 409 -4.49 -27.01 19.34
C VAL A 409 -5.82 -26.90 18.62
N GLU A 410 -6.89 -27.39 19.27
CA GLU A 410 -8.25 -27.46 18.68
C GLU A 410 -8.78 -26.10 18.22
N GLY A 411 -8.36 -25.01 18.87
CA GLY A 411 -8.73 -23.65 18.49
C GLY A 411 -8.26 -23.20 17.11
N LEU A 412 -7.29 -23.92 16.53
CA LEU A 412 -6.75 -23.68 15.18
C LEU A 412 -7.16 -24.75 14.17
N LYS A 413 -8.19 -25.55 14.48
CA LYS A 413 -8.72 -26.55 13.54
C LYS A 413 -9.32 -25.85 12.31
N GLY A 414 -8.91 -26.29 11.12
CA GLY A 414 -9.35 -25.69 9.85
C GLY A 414 -8.52 -24.47 9.39
N ASP A 415 -7.62 -23.95 10.23
CA ASP A 415 -6.72 -22.86 9.82
C ASP A 415 -5.54 -23.38 9.01
N PHE A 416 -5.05 -22.61 8.05
CA PHE A 416 -3.85 -22.95 7.29
C PHE A 416 -2.64 -22.14 7.78
N LEU A 417 -1.65 -22.79 8.40
CA LEU A 417 -0.56 -22.09 9.10
C LEU A 417 0.56 -21.56 8.19
N VAL A 418 0.58 -21.90 6.90
CA VAL A 418 1.68 -21.51 6.00
C VAL A 418 1.85 -19.99 5.89
N GLY A 419 0.74 -19.25 5.84
CA GLY A 419 0.73 -17.78 5.77
C GLY A 419 0.63 -17.07 7.12
N SER A 420 0.63 -17.82 8.23
CA SER A 420 0.38 -17.25 9.56
C SER A 420 1.62 -16.64 10.21
N SER A 421 1.36 -15.73 11.15
CA SER A 421 2.33 -15.12 12.06
C SER A 421 1.78 -15.10 13.47
N ALA A 422 2.61 -14.75 14.45
CA ALA A 422 2.18 -14.64 15.83
C ALA A 422 2.91 -13.53 16.58
N PHE A 423 2.24 -12.95 17.56
CA PHE A 423 2.82 -12.03 18.54
C PHE A 423 1.93 -12.01 19.79
N ASP A 424 2.46 -11.55 20.91
CA ASP A 424 1.66 -11.34 22.13
C ASP A 424 0.82 -10.06 21.96
N ALA A 425 -0.47 -10.22 21.67
CA ALA A 425 -1.33 -9.09 21.32
C ALA A 425 -1.99 -8.45 22.54
N ASN A 426 -2.24 -9.23 23.60
CA ASN A 426 -2.92 -8.80 24.81
C ASN A 426 -1.94 -8.46 25.97
N GLY A 427 -0.65 -8.76 25.82
CA GLY A 427 0.41 -8.52 26.80
C GLY A 427 0.44 -9.54 27.94
N ASP A 428 -0.12 -10.74 27.75
CA ASP A 428 -0.18 -11.79 28.77
C ASP A 428 1.04 -12.75 28.75
N GLY A 429 2.00 -12.50 27.84
CA GLY A 429 3.20 -13.31 27.65
C GLY A 429 3.01 -14.55 26.78
N LYS A 430 1.80 -14.80 26.26
CA LYS A 430 1.50 -15.88 25.31
C LYS A 430 1.34 -15.30 23.91
N LEU A 431 1.63 -16.12 22.90
CA LEU A 431 1.49 -15.71 21.52
C LEU A 431 0.06 -15.94 21.03
N ASP A 432 -0.50 -14.90 20.41
CA ASP A 432 -1.73 -14.94 19.64
C ASP A 432 -1.38 -15.11 18.15
N ILE A 433 -2.23 -15.81 17.40
CA ILE A 433 -1.97 -16.18 16.02
C ILE A 433 -2.78 -15.28 15.07
N LEU A 434 -2.07 -14.73 14.09
CA LEU A 434 -2.63 -14.13 12.89
C LEU A 434 -2.71 -15.17 11.79
N VAL A 435 -3.93 -15.55 11.41
CA VAL A 435 -4.18 -16.46 10.28
C VAL A 435 -4.88 -15.72 9.15
N ASN A 436 -4.76 -16.24 7.94
CA ASN A 436 -5.49 -15.76 6.78
C ASN A 436 -6.56 -16.78 6.38
N GLU A 437 -7.80 -16.49 6.73
CA GLU A 437 -8.99 -17.26 6.42
C GLU A 437 -9.59 -16.77 5.10
N GLU A 438 -9.14 -17.35 3.98
CA GLU A 438 -9.67 -17.08 2.63
C GLU A 438 -9.65 -15.60 2.23
N GLY A 439 -8.62 -14.87 2.65
CA GLY A 439 -8.49 -13.45 2.38
C GLY A 439 -8.63 -12.58 3.62
N ARG A 440 -9.32 -13.07 4.64
CA ARG A 440 -9.57 -12.31 5.88
C ARG A 440 -8.49 -12.63 6.90
N VAL A 441 -7.78 -11.60 7.33
CA VAL A 441 -6.73 -11.76 8.34
C VAL A 441 -7.35 -11.65 9.72
N VAL A 442 -7.32 -12.74 10.47
CA VAL A 442 -7.96 -12.87 11.79
C VAL A 442 -6.89 -13.06 12.85
N LEU A 443 -6.94 -12.26 13.91
CA LEU A 443 -6.13 -12.41 15.10
C LEU A 443 -6.93 -13.18 16.16
N LYS A 444 -6.40 -14.30 16.63
CA LYS A 444 -7.05 -15.16 17.61
C LYS A 444 -6.08 -15.87 18.54
N THR A 445 -6.57 -16.27 19.69
CA THR A 445 -5.80 -17.05 20.66
C THR A 445 -5.63 -18.51 20.20
N LEU A 446 -4.74 -19.26 20.83
CA LEU A 446 -4.60 -20.71 20.58
C LEU A 446 -5.86 -21.53 20.93
N SER A 447 -6.75 -21.01 21.77
CA SER A 447 -8.06 -21.65 22.04
C SER A 447 -9.10 -21.37 20.97
N GLY A 448 -8.81 -20.51 19.99
CA GLY A 448 -9.70 -20.15 18.89
C GLY A 448 -10.58 -18.93 19.17
N GLU A 449 -10.37 -18.24 20.29
CA GLU A 449 -11.07 -17.00 20.59
C GLU A 449 -10.58 -15.88 19.66
N VAL A 450 -11.48 -15.32 18.86
CA VAL A 450 -11.18 -14.20 17.96
C VAL A 450 -11.05 -12.92 18.76
N ILE A 451 -9.86 -12.30 18.69
CA ILE A 451 -9.59 -11.00 19.31
C ILE A 451 -10.13 -9.89 18.40
N THR A 452 -9.73 -9.91 17.14
CA THR A 452 -10.17 -8.95 16.11
C THR A 452 -9.75 -9.42 14.72
N ASP A 453 -10.22 -8.75 13.68
CA ASP A 453 -9.82 -8.97 12.30
C ASP A 453 -9.27 -7.69 11.66
N LEU A 454 -8.45 -7.88 10.63
CA LEU A 454 -7.88 -6.77 9.87
C LEU A 454 -8.81 -6.44 8.68
N PRO A 455 -9.29 -5.19 8.55
CA PRO A 455 -10.31 -4.86 7.58
C PRO A 455 -9.79 -4.98 6.13
N GLY A 456 -10.41 -5.86 5.35
CA GLY A 456 -10.16 -6.05 3.92
C GLY A 456 -9.84 -7.49 3.53
N GLU A 457 -9.53 -7.69 2.25
CA GLU A 457 -9.11 -8.97 1.69
C GLU A 457 -7.62 -8.93 1.28
N PHE A 458 -6.84 -9.90 1.75
CA PHE A 458 -5.38 -9.98 1.66
C PHE A 458 -4.88 -11.41 1.36
N GLY A 459 -3.63 -11.53 0.92
CA GLY A 459 -2.90 -12.80 0.88
C GLY A 459 -3.32 -13.74 -0.25
N ASN A 460 -3.54 -13.22 -1.46
CA ASN A 460 -3.61 -14.09 -2.63
C ASN A 460 -2.20 -14.29 -3.22
N THR A 461 -1.59 -15.48 -3.01
CA THR A 461 -0.28 -15.83 -3.58
C THR A 461 -0.35 -16.38 -5.00
N GLY A 462 -1.49 -16.93 -5.43
CA GLY A 462 -1.56 -17.75 -6.65
C GLY A 462 -0.80 -19.08 -6.59
N LEU A 463 -0.38 -19.49 -5.40
CA LEU A 463 0.11 -20.83 -5.10
C LEU A 463 -1.02 -21.67 -4.53
N ALA A 464 -0.92 -22.97 -4.81
CA ALA A 464 -1.85 -23.95 -4.31
C ALA A 464 -1.17 -25.32 -4.30
N PHE A 465 -1.69 -26.23 -3.49
CA PHE A 465 -1.32 -27.64 -3.51
C PHE A 465 -2.54 -28.51 -3.73
N PHE A 466 -2.32 -29.73 -4.24
CA PHE A 466 -3.39 -30.62 -4.66
C PHE A 466 -3.63 -31.72 -3.63
N TYR A 467 -4.89 -32.08 -3.47
CA TYR A 467 -5.32 -33.14 -2.54
C TYR A 467 -6.41 -33.99 -3.18
N LYS A 468 -6.68 -35.17 -2.62
CA LYS A 468 -7.58 -36.18 -3.20
C LYS A 468 -8.78 -36.44 -2.33
N GLU A 469 -9.90 -35.83 -2.67
CA GLU A 469 -11.15 -36.11 -1.96
C GLU A 469 -11.72 -37.48 -2.40
N PRO A 470 -12.01 -38.40 -1.46
CA PRO A 470 -12.63 -39.68 -1.78
C PRO A 470 -14.06 -39.46 -2.32
N GLN A 471 -14.41 -40.06 -3.47
CA GLN A 471 -15.78 -40.01 -3.98
C GLN A 471 -16.57 -41.24 -3.53
N VAL A 472 -17.68 -41.00 -2.83
CA VAL A 472 -18.66 -42.05 -2.52
C VAL A 472 -19.25 -42.57 -3.83
N LYS A 473 -19.25 -43.90 -4.03
CA LYS A 473 -20.10 -44.55 -5.02
C LYS A 473 -21.55 -44.39 -4.57
N SER A 474 -22.25 -43.37 -5.07
CA SER A 474 -23.70 -43.28 -4.89
C SER A 474 -24.38 -44.37 -5.72
N PHE A 475 -24.64 -45.53 -5.12
CA PHE A 475 -25.62 -46.48 -5.65
C PHE A 475 -26.99 -46.05 -5.12
N TYR A 476 -27.83 -45.49 -6.00
CA TYR A 476 -29.25 -45.35 -5.73
C TYR A 476 -29.95 -46.62 -6.20
N GLU A 477 -30.27 -47.53 -5.28
CA GLU A 477 -31.41 -48.44 -5.42
C GLU A 477 -32.13 -48.53 -4.07
N GLY A 478 -33.43 -48.22 -4.10
CA GLY A 478 -34.46 -48.49 -3.09
C GLY A 478 -34.07 -48.56 -1.61
N GLU A 479 -34.45 -47.51 -0.87
CA GLU A 479 -34.70 -47.52 0.58
C GLU A 479 -33.63 -48.20 1.47
N GLY A 480 -32.51 -47.49 1.67
CA GLY A 480 -31.58 -47.75 2.77
C GLY A 480 -30.24 -47.06 2.54
N PHE A 481 -29.91 -46.04 3.34
CA PHE A 481 -28.53 -45.54 3.40
C PHE A 481 -27.65 -46.67 3.95
N LEU A 482 -26.81 -47.27 3.10
CA LEU A 482 -25.75 -48.17 3.55
C LEU A 482 -24.72 -47.34 4.33
N GLU A 483 -24.32 -47.81 5.51
CA GLU A 483 -23.09 -47.33 6.17
C GLU A 483 -21.91 -47.67 5.25
N ILE A 484 -21.32 -46.64 4.65
CA ILE A 484 -20.20 -46.77 3.71
C ILE A 484 -18.93 -47.07 4.51
N SER A 485 -18.27 -48.19 4.22
CA SER A 485 -16.99 -48.55 4.82
C SER A 485 -15.84 -47.79 4.16
N LYS A 486 -14.69 -47.62 4.84
CA LYS A 486 -13.48 -46.98 4.26
C LYS A 486 -12.95 -47.68 3.00
N GLU A 487 -13.38 -48.91 2.73
CA GLU A 487 -12.93 -49.74 1.61
C GLU A 487 -13.70 -49.45 0.30
N ASP A 488 -14.81 -48.71 0.37
CA ASP A 488 -15.71 -48.48 -0.78
C ASP A 488 -15.29 -47.32 -1.72
N TYR A 489 -14.22 -46.60 -1.41
CA TYR A 489 -13.73 -45.48 -2.23
C TYR A 489 -12.92 -45.96 -3.44
N THR A 490 -13.56 -46.18 -4.59
CA THR A 490 -12.86 -46.59 -5.82
C THR A 490 -12.49 -45.44 -6.77
N ARG A 491 -12.88 -44.20 -6.46
CA ARG A 491 -12.59 -42.99 -7.27
C ARG A 491 -12.26 -41.80 -6.36
N PHE A 492 -11.29 -40.99 -6.77
CA PHE A 492 -10.90 -39.76 -6.07
C PHE A 492 -11.09 -38.55 -6.98
N LYS A 493 -11.52 -37.44 -6.41
CA LYS A 493 -11.55 -36.13 -7.08
C LYS A 493 -10.31 -35.35 -6.67
N GLU A 494 -9.55 -34.86 -7.65
CA GLU A 494 -8.43 -33.96 -7.37
C GLU A 494 -8.95 -32.55 -7.13
N LEU A 495 -8.63 -32.01 -5.96
CA LEU A 495 -8.98 -30.67 -5.52
C LEU A 495 -7.72 -29.87 -5.20
N THR A 496 -7.90 -28.58 -4.95
CA THR A 496 -6.80 -27.64 -4.72
C THR A 496 -7.09 -26.81 -3.48
N LEU A 497 -6.11 -26.72 -2.58
CA LEU A 497 -6.14 -25.78 -1.46
C LEU A 497 -5.19 -24.61 -1.77
N THR A 498 -5.74 -23.40 -1.81
CA THR A 498 -4.98 -22.17 -2.05
C THR A 498 -4.07 -21.89 -0.87
N VAL A 499 -2.81 -21.54 -1.16
CA VAL A 499 -1.86 -21.13 -0.13
C VAL A 499 -2.09 -19.66 0.19
N PRO A 500 -2.46 -19.31 1.43
CA PRO A 500 -2.63 -17.92 1.83
C PRO A 500 -1.30 -17.17 1.77
N GLY A 501 -1.37 -15.89 1.48
CA GLY A 501 -0.23 -14.99 1.51
C GLY A 501 0.19 -14.71 2.93
N ARG A 502 1.50 -14.61 3.13
CA ARG A 502 2.10 -14.31 4.42
C ARG A 502 1.57 -13.01 4.98
N ILE A 503 1.24 -13.06 6.26
CA ILE A 503 1.12 -11.90 7.13
C ILE A 503 2.47 -11.74 7.80
N ALA A 504 3.23 -10.68 7.50
CA ALA A 504 4.52 -10.45 8.13
C ALA A 504 4.36 -9.59 9.38
N VAL A 505 5.00 -9.99 10.47
CA VAL A 505 4.95 -9.27 11.75
C VAL A 505 6.35 -8.92 12.19
N ASP A 506 6.54 -7.68 12.64
CA ASP A 506 7.73 -7.28 13.39
C ASP A 506 7.33 -6.72 14.75
N THR A 507 7.95 -7.25 15.81
CA THR A 507 7.71 -6.89 17.21
C THR A 507 8.90 -6.15 17.83
N SER A 508 9.90 -5.77 17.02
CA SER A 508 11.11 -5.09 17.52
C SER A 508 10.86 -3.67 18.04
N GLY A 509 9.85 -3.00 17.51
CA GLY A 509 9.41 -1.67 17.94
C GLY A 509 8.48 -1.70 19.16
N LYS A 510 8.13 -0.51 19.65
CA LYS A 510 7.17 -0.28 20.73
C LYS A 510 5.78 -0.85 20.42
N TYR A 511 5.38 -0.82 19.15
CA TYR A 511 4.12 -1.37 18.67
C TYR A 511 4.40 -2.38 17.54
N PRO A 512 3.82 -3.59 17.57
CA PRO A 512 3.95 -4.54 16.49
C PRO A 512 3.49 -3.95 15.15
N LEU A 513 4.31 -4.11 14.11
CA LEU A 513 3.96 -3.80 12.74
C LEU A 513 3.47 -5.05 12.04
N VAL A 514 2.41 -4.92 11.24
CA VAL A 514 1.80 -6.01 10.48
C VAL A 514 1.75 -5.62 9.01
N ALA A 515 2.52 -6.30 8.17
CA ALA A 515 2.51 -6.11 6.73
C ALA A 515 1.67 -7.20 6.05
N VAL A 516 0.77 -6.75 5.19
CA VAL A 516 -0.11 -7.61 4.39
C VAL A 516 -0.08 -7.14 2.94
N PHE A 517 -0.35 -8.05 2.02
CA PHE A 517 -0.46 -7.71 0.61
C PHE A 517 -1.73 -8.26 -0.02
N ARG A 518 -2.13 -7.69 -1.14
CA ARG A 518 -3.21 -8.20 -2.00
C ARG A 518 -2.80 -8.11 -3.45
N ASN A 519 -3.26 -9.05 -4.26
CA ASN A 519 -3.00 -9.05 -5.69
C ASN A 519 -4.28 -8.89 -6.50
N LYS A 520 -4.20 -8.09 -7.56
CA LYS A 520 -5.26 -7.94 -8.54
C LYS A 520 -5.02 -8.88 -9.72
N PRO A 521 -5.89 -9.86 -9.99
CA PRO A 521 -5.72 -10.75 -11.12
C PRO A 521 -6.06 -10.06 -12.45
N PHE A 522 -5.60 -10.64 -13.57
CA PHE A 522 -5.99 -10.18 -14.92
C PHE A 522 -7.45 -10.51 -15.24
N VAL A 523 -7.98 -11.59 -14.67
CA VAL A 523 -9.36 -12.05 -14.83
C VAL A 523 -10.00 -12.05 -13.45
N TRP A 524 -11.18 -11.42 -13.33
CA TRP A 524 -11.92 -11.38 -12.08
C TRP A 524 -12.28 -12.80 -11.61
N GLY A 525 -12.10 -13.09 -10.33
CA GLY A 525 -12.30 -14.42 -9.74
C GLY A 525 -11.14 -15.42 -9.96
N ALA A 526 -10.10 -15.06 -10.73
CA ALA A 526 -8.91 -15.90 -10.85
C ALA A 526 -7.98 -15.64 -9.66
N TYR A 527 -7.66 -16.70 -8.92
CA TYR A 527 -6.70 -16.62 -7.81
C TYR A 527 -5.26 -16.95 -8.23
N PHE A 528 -5.03 -17.34 -9.49
CA PHE A 528 -3.73 -17.83 -9.94
C PHE A 528 -2.90 -16.76 -10.67
N ASP A 529 -1.58 -16.94 -10.61
CA ASP A 529 -0.62 -16.15 -11.37
C ASP A 529 -0.86 -16.20 -12.90
N PRO A 530 -0.42 -15.16 -13.64
CA PRO A 530 0.22 -13.94 -13.14
C PRO A 530 -0.82 -12.91 -12.67
N PHE A 531 -0.40 -12.01 -11.79
CA PHE A 531 -1.21 -10.88 -11.34
C PHE A 531 -0.91 -9.61 -12.13
N LYS A 532 -1.93 -8.76 -12.28
CA LYS A 532 -1.84 -7.47 -12.98
C LYS A 532 -1.08 -6.44 -12.15
N SER A 533 -1.28 -6.45 -10.83
CA SER A 533 -0.67 -5.53 -9.88
C SER A 533 -0.81 -6.07 -8.46
N GLY A 534 0.13 -5.72 -7.59
CA GLY A 534 0.08 -5.98 -6.16
C GLY A 534 -0.10 -4.71 -5.36
N THR A 535 -0.61 -4.83 -4.14
CA THR A 535 -0.65 -3.76 -3.16
C THR A 535 -0.16 -4.30 -1.83
N VAL A 536 0.80 -3.62 -1.20
CA VAL A 536 1.24 -3.93 0.17
C VAL A 536 0.80 -2.79 1.09
N LYS A 537 0.36 -3.14 2.29
CA LYS A 537 -0.01 -2.22 3.36
C LYS A 537 0.67 -2.61 4.66
N ILE A 538 0.92 -1.61 5.52
CA ILE A 538 1.41 -1.82 6.87
C ILE A 538 0.41 -1.25 7.86
N TYR A 539 0.08 -2.06 8.86
CA TYR A 539 -0.75 -1.71 9.99
C TYR A 539 0.11 -1.72 11.25
N ARG A 540 -0.31 -0.94 12.23
CA ARG A 540 0.28 -0.93 13.58
C ARG A 540 -0.74 -1.52 14.55
N TRP A 541 -0.30 -2.44 15.39
CA TRP A 541 -1.14 -2.95 16.48
C TRP A 541 -1.20 -1.95 17.62
N ASN A 542 -2.41 -1.44 17.93
CA ASN A 542 -2.63 -0.50 19.03
C ASN A 542 -3.55 -1.10 20.11
N LYS A 543 -3.13 -2.24 20.68
CA LYS A 543 -3.77 -2.91 21.84
C LYS A 543 -5.30 -3.00 21.72
N GLY A 544 -5.77 -3.72 20.72
CA GLY A 544 -7.19 -4.03 20.51
C GLY A 544 -7.67 -3.81 19.07
N TYR A 545 -6.91 -3.07 18.25
CA TYR A 545 -7.22 -2.86 16.84
C TYR A 545 -5.97 -2.62 15.98
N PHE A 546 -6.13 -2.79 14.67
CA PHE A 546 -5.12 -2.46 13.66
C PHE A 546 -5.30 -1.03 13.16
N GLU A 547 -4.32 -0.17 13.44
CA GLU A 547 -4.24 1.20 12.91
C GLU A 547 -3.57 1.19 11.52
N ASP A 548 -4.23 1.72 10.49
CA ASP A 548 -3.60 1.90 9.17
C ASP A 548 -2.53 3.01 9.29
N THR A 549 -1.27 2.65 9.01
CA THR A 549 -0.14 3.59 9.11
C THR A 549 -0.11 4.62 7.97
N GLY A 550 -0.94 4.44 6.95
CA GLY A 550 -0.89 5.19 5.69
C GLY A 550 0.27 4.76 4.77
N TRP A 551 1.05 3.74 5.17
CA TRP A 551 2.06 3.13 4.31
C TRP A 551 1.40 2.14 3.37
N VAL A 552 1.42 2.49 2.09
CA VAL A 552 0.90 1.66 1.00
C VAL A 552 1.86 1.68 -0.17
N ARG A 553 2.06 0.52 -0.80
CA ARG A 553 2.81 0.39 -2.07
C ARG A 553 1.96 -0.32 -3.09
N MET A 554 1.65 0.38 -4.17
CA MET A 554 1.06 -0.23 -5.37
C MET A 554 2.17 -0.58 -6.33
N LEU A 555 2.20 -1.84 -6.75
CA LEU A 555 3.25 -2.40 -7.57
C LEU A 555 2.67 -2.80 -8.93
N PRO A 556 3.38 -2.54 -10.04
CA PRO A 556 2.94 -2.94 -11.38
C PRO A 556 3.11 -4.46 -11.65
N GLU A 557 3.47 -5.22 -10.62
CA GLU A 557 3.78 -6.64 -10.61
C GLU A 557 3.03 -7.28 -9.43
N GLY A 558 2.81 -8.60 -9.46
CA GLY A 558 2.24 -9.31 -8.32
C GLY A 558 3.23 -9.36 -7.16
N VAL A 559 2.73 -9.27 -5.93
CA VAL A 559 3.51 -9.54 -4.72
C VAL A 559 3.41 -11.02 -4.43
N ARG A 560 4.54 -11.71 -4.38
CA ARG A 560 4.57 -13.12 -3.99
C ARG A 560 4.51 -13.27 -2.47
N ASP A 561 5.36 -12.51 -1.80
CA ASP A 561 5.58 -12.62 -0.36
C ASP A 561 6.17 -11.33 0.20
N VAL A 562 6.03 -11.14 1.52
CA VAL A 562 6.48 -9.96 2.27
C VAL A 562 7.18 -10.40 3.56
N ALA A 563 8.26 -9.72 3.93
CA ALA A 563 8.92 -9.88 5.21
C ALA A 563 9.25 -8.51 5.82
N LEU A 564 9.38 -8.47 7.14
CA LEU A 564 9.79 -7.31 7.90
C LEU A 564 11.07 -7.62 8.68
N GLY A 565 12.02 -6.68 8.70
CA GLY A 565 13.16 -6.73 9.60
C GLY A 565 14.22 -5.69 9.23
N ASP A 566 15.06 -5.34 10.21
CA ASP A 566 16.20 -4.44 10.00
C ASP A 566 17.32 -5.16 9.24
N VAL A 567 17.29 -5.06 7.91
CA VAL A 567 18.25 -5.72 7.01
C VAL A 567 19.48 -4.86 6.74
N ASN A 568 19.45 -3.58 7.11
CA ASN A 568 20.54 -2.64 6.86
C ASN A 568 21.32 -2.28 8.15
N GLY A 569 20.76 -2.64 9.31
CA GLY A 569 21.36 -2.45 10.63
C GLY A 569 21.21 -1.04 11.19
N ASP A 570 20.23 -0.25 10.75
CA ASP A 570 19.97 1.11 11.24
C ASP A 570 19.02 1.15 12.44
N GLY A 571 18.57 0.00 12.92
CA GLY A 571 17.63 -0.15 14.03
C GLY A 571 16.18 0.05 13.63
N VAL A 572 15.86 0.22 12.34
CA VAL A 572 14.50 0.36 11.82
C VAL A 572 14.15 -0.84 10.95
N SER A 573 13.00 -1.46 11.21
CA SER A 573 12.57 -2.61 10.41
C SER A 573 12.18 -2.20 8.99
N ASP A 574 12.90 -2.70 8.00
CA ASP A 574 12.62 -2.52 6.58
C ASP A 574 11.51 -3.46 6.07
N VAL A 575 11.00 -3.16 4.89
CA VAL A 575 9.96 -3.94 4.20
C VAL A 575 10.57 -4.62 2.99
N VAL A 576 10.66 -5.95 3.07
CA VAL A 576 11.26 -6.78 2.02
C VAL A 576 10.15 -7.46 1.23
N LEU A 577 10.12 -7.22 -0.07
CA LEU A 577 9.10 -7.74 -0.99
C LEU A 577 9.74 -8.63 -2.04
N LEU A 578 9.10 -9.77 -2.31
CA LEU A 578 9.37 -10.57 -3.49
C LEU A 578 8.26 -10.30 -4.51
N THR A 579 8.57 -9.69 -5.65
CA THR A 579 7.60 -9.41 -6.71
C THR A 579 7.78 -10.35 -7.89
N VAL A 580 6.68 -10.70 -8.55
CA VAL A 580 6.68 -11.61 -9.71
C VAL A 580 5.86 -11.00 -10.83
N LYS A 581 6.45 -10.98 -12.03
CA LYS A 581 5.84 -10.52 -13.26
C LYS A 581 5.74 -11.66 -14.27
N GLY A 582 4.53 -11.92 -14.75
CA GLY A 582 4.30 -12.83 -15.87
C GLY A 582 4.48 -12.13 -17.21
N ILE A 583 5.27 -12.71 -18.10
CA ILE A 583 5.47 -12.23 -19.48
C ILE A 583 5.01 -13.34 -20.41
N ARG A 584 3.98 -13.07 -21.22
CA ARG A 584 3.52 -14.00 -22.25
C ARG A 584 4.23 -13.71 -23.57
N SER A 585 4.93 -14.71 -24.10
CA SER A 585 5.50 -14.72 -25.45
C SER A 585 4.68 -15.63 -26.37
N ARG A 586 4.47 -15.22 -27.62
CA ARG A 586 3.82 -16.07 -28.65
C ARG A 586 4.61 -17.35 -28.95
N LYS A 587 5.93 -17.36 -28.71
CA LYS A 587 6.82 -18.50 -29.03
C LYS A 587 7.17 -19.37 -27.82
N GLU A 588 7.27 -18.78 -26.63
CA GLU A 588 7.86 -19.43 -25.44
C GLU A 588 6.88 -19.65 -24.29
N GLY A 589 5.59 -19.31 -24.47
CA GLY A 589 4.59 -19.45 -23.42
C GLY A 589 4.69 -18.36 -22.33
N LEU A 590 4.22 -18.69 -21.13
CA LEU A 590 4.26 -17.80 -19.97
C LEU A 590 5.59 -17.97 -19.23
N LYS A 591 6.37 -16.90 -19.15
CA LYS A 591 7.58 -16.80 -18.34
C LYS A 591 7.35 -15.93 -17.11
N PHE A 592 8.13 -16.16 -16.07
CA PHE A 592 8.12 -15.35 -14.86
C PHE A 592 9.45 -14.66 -14.68
N ASN A 593 9.40 -13.39 -14.29
CA ASN A 593 10.55 -12.65 -13.79
C ASN A 593 10.27 -12.24 -12.36
N THR A 594 11.23 -12.48 -11.48
CA THR A 594 11.13 -12.21 -10.04
C THR A 594 12.11 -11.13 -9.64
N ARG A 595 11.71 -10.28 -8.69
CA ARG A 595 12.57 -9.23 -8.12
C ARG A 595 12.48 -9.22 -6.60
N LEU A 596 13.62 -8.99 -5.97
CA LEU A 596 13.68 -8.59 -4.57
C LEU A 596 13.64 -7.07 -4.51
N VAL A 597 12.72 -6.51 -3.73
CA VAL A 597 12.59 -5.05 -3.53
C VAL A 597 12.52 -4.76 -2.03
N ILE A 598 13.41 -3.89 -1.56
CA ILE A 598 13.52 -3.49 -0.17
C ILE A 598 13.14 -2.03 -0.07
N TYR A 599 12.10 -1.75 0.70
CA TYR A 599 11.70 -0.40 1.06
C TYR A 599 12.14 -0.10 2.48
N LYS A 600 12.51 1.15 2.71
CA LYS A 600 12.79 1.67 4.03
C LYS A 600 11.55 1.52 4.90
N GLY A 601 11.78 1.01 6.11
CA GLY A 601 10.78 0.91 7.17
C GLY A 601 10.11 2.22 7.53
N LEU A 602 8.98 2.13 8.23
CA LEU A 602 8.45 3.26 8.98
C LEU A 602 9.29 3.41 10.26
N SER A 603 9.97 4.54 10.42
CA SER A 603 10.41 4.96 11.77
C SER A 603 9.18 5.32 12.60
N GLU A 604 9.19 4.97 13.89
CA GLU A 604 8.08 5.18 14.83
C GLU A 604 7.47 6.59 14.82
#